data_AF-A0A2E8M6H3-F1
#
_entry.id   AF-A0A2E8M6H3-F1
#
_cell.length_a   1.000
_cell.length_b   1.000
_cell.length_c   1.000
_cell.angle_alpha   90.00
_cell.angle_beta   90.00
_cell.angle_gamma   90.00
#
_symmetry.space_group_name_H-M   'P 1'
#
loop_
_entity.id
_entity.type
_entity.pdbx_description
1 polymer ?
#
loop_
_entity_poly.entity_id
_entity_poly.type
_entity_poly.pdbx_seq_one_letter_code
_entity_poly.pdbx_strand_id
1 'polypeptide(L)'
;MICDELGNYHLVELKYITGNVVTLRPAQVAWLSRHQHSSCWILIKRQTKATEPAECLLYPASAAVDLKMDGIESVEPLFRCPQPFHWDTIFDLISPTESHICG
;
A
#
# COMPACT_ATOMS: atom_id res chain seq x y z
N MET A 1 7.62 6.83 5.26
CA MET A 1 8.03 7.68 4.13
C MET A 1 9.33 7.10 3.60
N ILE A 2 9.46 7.00 2.29
CA ILE A 2 10.67 6.55 1.61
C ILE A 2 11.19 7.67 0.71
N CYS A 3 12.49 7.66 0.44
CA CYS A 3 13.17 8.58 -0.47
C CYS A 3 13.78 7.74 -1.59
N ASP A 4 13.48 8.07 -2.84
CA ASP A 4 14.09 7.40 -3.99
C ASP A 4 15.51 7.93 -4.26
N GLU A 5 16.17 7.33 -5.25
CA GLU A 5 17.53 7.67 -5.70
C GLU A 5 17.63 9.06 -6.33
N LEU A 6 16.50 9.62 -6.77
CA LEU A 6 16.40 10.96 -7.35
C LEU A 6 16.09 12.03 -6.28
N GLY A 7 15.90 11.63 -5.02
CA GLY A 7 15.56 12.51 -3.90
C GLY A 7 14.07 12.84 -3.77
N ASN A 8 13.18 12.16 -4.51
CA ASN A 8 11.74 12.31 -4.34
C ASN A 8 11.25 11.53 -3.13
N TYR A 9 10.24 12.08 -2.44
CA TYR A 9 9.62 11.44 -1.30
C TYR A 9 8.31 10.75 -1.67
N HIS A 10 8.16 9.51 -1.22
CA HIS A 10 6.97 8.69 -1.38
C HIS A 10 6.40 8.39 0.01
N LEU A 11 5.14 8.74 0.23
CA LEU A 11 4.45 8.42 1.48
C LEU A 11 3.87 7.01 1.38
N VAL A 12 4.13 6.17 2.38
CA VAL A 12 3.52 4.84 2.49
C VAL A 12 2.88 4.73 3.86
N GLU A 13 1.56 4.65 3.90
CA GLU A 13 0.79 4.35 5.11
C GLU A 13 0.74 2.83 5.28
N LEU A 14 1.42 2.34 6.32
CA LEU A 14 1.49 0.90 6.62
C LEU A 14 0.30 0.47 7.49
N LYS A 15 -0.33 -0.64 7.15
CA LYS A 15 -1.37 -1.28 7.97
C LYS A 15 -1.12 -2.76 8.12
N TYR A 16 -1.56 -3.29 9.26
CA TYR A 16 -1.70 -4.71 9.50
C TYR A 16 -3.16 -5.02 9.81
N ILE A 17 -3.72 -6.03 9.17
CA ILE A 17 -5.11 -6.47 9.37
C ILE A 17 -5.19 -7.99 9.47
N THR A 18 -6.21 -8.49 10.17
CA THR A 18 -6.50 -9.93 10.29
C THR A 18 -7.77 -10.34 9.55
N GLY A 19 -8.52 -9.38 9.00
CA GLY A 19 -9.79 -9.60 8.30
C GLY A 19 -9.96 -8.64 7.11
N ASN A 20 -11.19 -8.20 6.85
CA ASN A 20 -11.51 -7.26 5.77
C ASN A 20 -11.29 -5.78 6.17
N VAL A 21 -11.50 -5.43 7.44
CA VAL A 21 -11.59 -4.04 7.89
C VAL A 21 -10.22 -3.36 7.92
N VAL A 22 -10.11 -2.20 7.27
CA VAL A 22 -8.92 -1.35 7.32
C VAL A 22 -9.14 -0.20 8.30
N THR A 23 -8.35 -0.18 9.38
CA THR A 23 -8.42 0.90 10.36
C THR A 23 -7.55 2.09 9.94
N LEU A 24 -8.12 2.95 9.10
CA LEU A 24 -7.59 4.31 8.85
C LEU A 24 -8.23 5.31 9.82
N ARG A 25 -7.42 6.22 10.37
CA ARG A 25 -7.91 7.32 11.20
C ARG A 25 -8.46 8.44 10.30
N PRO A 26 -9.45 9.25 10.76
CA PRO A 26 -10.00 10.35 9.96
C PRO A 26 -8.94 11.29 9.38
N ALA A 27 -7.92 11.64 10.16
CA ALA A 27 -6.81 12.48 9.69
C ALA A 27 -5.97 11.81 8.58
N GLN A 28 -5.83 10.48 8.61
CA GLN A 28 -5.11 9.72 7.59
C GLN A 28 -5.91 9.69 6.28
N VAL A 29 -7.22 9.44 6.37
CA VAL A 29 -8.13 9.51 5.21
C VAL A 29 -8.08 10.91 4.60
N ALA A 30 -8.25 11.96 5.41
CA ALA A 30 -8.20 13.33 4.93
C ALA A 30 -6.87 13.68 4.23
N TRP A 31 -5.74 13.24 4.79
CA TRP A 31 -4.43 13.47 4.18
C TRP A 31 -4.27 12.72 2.86
N LEU A 32 -4.59 11.42 2.83
CA LEU A 32 -4.46 10.57 1.65
C LEU A 32 -5.40 11.04 0.53
N SER A 33 -6.66 11.36 0.82
CA SER A 33 -7.60 11.89 -0.17
C SER A 33 -7.16 13.25 -0.72
N ARG A 34 -6.60 14.14 0.13
CA ARG A 34 -6.09 15.45 -0.31
C ARG A 34 -4.89 15.32 -1.26
N HIS A 35 -4.03 14.33 -1.02
CA HIS A 35 -2.79 14.11 -1.76
C HIS A 35 -2.85 12.88 -2.67
N GLN A 36 -4.05 12.47 -3.09
CA GLN A 36 -4.23 11.25 -3.91
C GLN A 36 -3.57 11.31 -5.29
N HIS A 37 -3.15 12.51 -5.72
CA HIS A 37 -2.46 12.76 -6.99
C HIS A 37 -0.92 12.76 -6.84
N SER A 38 -0.39 12.66 -5.62
CA SER A 38 1.05 12.54 -5.38
C SER A 38 1.43 11.09 -5.12
N SER A 39 2.73 10.83 -4.92
CA SER A 39 3.24 9.51 -4.56
C SER A 39 2.88 9.15 -3.11
N CYS A 40 1.63 8.78 -2.90
CA CYS A 40 1.08 8.34 -1.63
C CYS A 40 0.42 6.96 -1.81
N TRP A 41 0.76 6.05 -0.91
CA TRP A 41 0.44 4.63 -1.01
C TRP A 41 -0.09 4.10 0.32
N ILE A 42 -0.90 3.04 0.24
CA ILE A 42 -1.37 2.28 1.39
C ILE A 42 -0.88 0.85 1.18
N LEU A 43 0.02 0.39 2.05
CA LEU A 43 0.54 -0.97 2.02
C LEU A 43 0.01 -1.75 3.22
N ILE A 44 -0.76 -2.78 2.94
CA ILE A 44 -1.45 -3.59 3.94
C ILE A 44 -0.84 -4.97 3.97
N LYS A 45 -0.34 -5.37 5.14
CA LYS A 45 -0.08 -6.78 5.45
C LYS A 45 -1.36 -7.39 6.02
N ARG A 46 -1.94 -8.38 5.34
CA ARG A 46 -3.07 -9.16 5.85
C ARG A 46 -2.60 -10.54 6.31
N GLN A 47 -2.99 -10.94 7.51
CA GLN A 47 -2.73 -12.27 8.03
C GLN A 47 -3.89 -12.71 8.94
N THR A 48 -4.72 -13.62 8.46
CA THR A 48 -5.93 -14.03 9.20
C THR A 48 -5.63 -14.93 10.40
N LYS A 49 -4.62 -15.79 10.30
CA LYS A 49 -4.10 -16.59 11.41
C LYS A 49 -2.58 -16.55 11.46
N ALA A 50 -2.01 -16.57 12.66
CA ALA A 50 -0.56 -16.53 12.86
C ALA A 50 0.19 -17.71 12.19
N THR A 51 -0.49 -18.84 11.98
CA THR A 51 0.06 -20.04 11.35
C THR A 51 -0.05 -20.03 9.83
N GLU A 52 -0.82 -19.11 9.25
CA GLU A 52 -1.03 -19.01 7.81
C GLU A 52 -0.09 -17.95 7.20
N PRO A 53 0.38 -18.15 5.96
CA PRO A 53 1.16 -17.14 5.25
C PRO A 53 0.38 -15.81 5.16
N ALA A 54 1.07 -14.71 5.37
CA ALA A 54 0.49 -13.39 5.15
C ALA A 54 0.45 -13.05 3.65
N GLU A 55 -0.37 -12.06 3.29
CA GLU A 55 -0.34 -11.40 1.98
C GLU A 55 -0.06 -9.90 2.14
N CYS A 56 0.56 -9.31 1.12
CA CYS A 56 0.72 -7.87 0.96
C CYS A 56 -0.25 -7.37 -0.10
N LEU A 57 -0.91 -6.26 0.20
CA LEU A 57 -1.83 -5.55 -0.70
C LEU A 57 -1.37 -4.10 -0.81
N LEU A 58 -1.09 -3.65 -2.03
CA LEU A 58 -0.70 -2.27 -2.31
C LEU A 58 -1.85 -1.54 -2.98
N TYR A 59 -2.21 -0.38 -2.43
CA TYR A 59 -3.24 0.49 -2.96
C TYR A 59 -2.71 1.91 -3.16
N PRO A 60 -3.22 2.65 -4.17
CA PRO A 60 -3.00 4.08 -4.26
C PRO A 60 -3.76 4.83 -3.15
N ALA A 61 -3.32 6.04 -2.80
CA ALA A 61 -4.00 6.88 -1.80
C ALA A 61 -5.47 7.22 -2.15
N SER A 62 -5.85 7.19 -3.42
CA SER A 62 -7.24 7.38 -3.86
C SER A 62 -8.20 6.33 -3.30
N ALA A 63 -7.72 5.14 -2.95
CA ALA A 63 -8.52 4.07 -2.33
C ALA A 63 -8.83 4.31 -0.84
N ALA A 64 -8.29 5.36 -0.21
CA ALA A 64 -8.36 5.54 1.25
C ALA A 64 -9.79 5.61 1.81
N VAL A 65 -10.72 6.20 1.08
CA VAL A 65 -12.13 6.32 1.50
C VAL A 65 -12.81 4.96 1.45
N ASP A 66 -12.73 4.28 0.31
CA ASP A 66 -13.38 2.98 0.09
C ASP A 66 -12.81 1.91 1.03
N LEU A 67 -11.49 1.89 1.22
CA LEU A 67 -10.84 0.98 2.18
C LEU A 67 -11.31 1.23 3.62
N LYS A 68 -11.55 2.50 3.99
CA LYS A 68 -12.03 2.86 5.33
C LYS A 68 -13.48 2.43 5.54
N MET A 69 -14.32 2.61 4.52
CA MET A 69 -15.76 2.39 4.62
C MET A 69 -16.11 0.91 4.45
N ASP A 70 -15.52 0.25 3.46
CA ASP A 70 -15.99 -1.04 2.95
C ASP A 70 -14.92 -2.15 3.04
N GLY A 71 -13.67 -1.79 3.37
CA GLY A 71 -12.56 -2.73 3.60
C GLY A 71 -11.80 -3.09 2.32
N ILE A 72 -10.97 -4.14 2.38
CA ILE A 72 -10.11 -4.55 1.26
C ILE A 72 -10.83 -5.30 0.15
N GLU A 73 -12.03 -5.82 0.41
CA GLU A 73 -12.83 -6.56 -0.59
C GLU A 73 -13.57 -5.64 -1.57
N SER A 74 -13.74 -4.35 -1.24
CA SER A 74 -14.42 -3.38 -2.10
C SER A 74 -13.53 -2.76 -3.17
N VAL A 75 -12.20 -2.88 -3.03
CA VAL A 75 -11.21 -2.27 -3.92
C VAL A 75 -10.21 -3.33 -4.37
N GLU A 76 -9.98 -3.44 -5.67
CA GLU A 76 -8.90 -4.28 -6.19
C GLU A 76 -7.55 -3.61 -5.90
N PRO A 77 -6.60 -4.30 -5.24
CA PRO A 77 -5.26 -3.75 -5.04
C PRO A 77 -4.52 -3.59 -6.38
N LEU A 78 -3.66 -2.58 -6.47
CA LEU A 78 -2.73 -2.45 -7.58
C LEU A 78 -1.77 -3.66 -7.65
N PHE A 79 -1.41 -4.18 -6.48
CA PHE A 79 -0.57 -5.36 -6.37
C PHE A 79 -0.94 -6.21 -5.15
N ARG A 80 -0.97 -7.52 -5.36
CA ARG A 80 -1.23 -8.53 -4.33
C ARG A 80 -0.15 -9.61 -4.42
N CYS A 81 0.51 -9.93 -3.32
CA CYS A 81 1.42 -11.08 -3.26
C CYS A 81 1.37 -11.81 -1.90
N PRO A 82 1.42 -13.15 -1.89
CA PRO A 82 1.59 -13.92 -0.66
C PRO A 82 3.04 -13.83 -0.15
N GLN A 83 3.29 -14.31 1.07
CA GLN A 83 4.66 -14.57 1.53
C GLN A 83 5.30 -15.73 0.76
N PRO A 84 6.61 -15.67 0.43
CA PRO A 84 7.54 -14.56 0.71
C PRO A 84 7.26 -13.32 -0.14
N PHE A 85 7.35 -12.14 0.46
CA PHE A 85 6.99 -10.89 -0.21
C PHE A 85 8.02 -10.48 -1.27
N HIS A 86 7.53 -10.12 -2.45
CA HIS A 86 8.34 -9.60 -3.56
C HIS A 86 8.64 -8.10 -3.35
N TRP A 87 9.62 -7.80 -2.50
CA TRP A 87 9.94 -6.43 -2.13
C TRP A 87 10.39 -5.57 -3.31
N ASP A 88 11.17 -6.13 -4.23
CA ASP A 88 11.64 -5.41 -5.43
C ASP A 88 10.45 -4.87 -6.22
N THR A 89 9.45 -5.73 -6.52
CA THR A 89 8.22 -5.30 -7.21
C THR A 89 7.42 -4.26 -6.41
N ILE A 90 7.34 -4.40 -5.09
CA ILE A 90 6.63 -3.42 -4.25
C ILE A 90 7.32 -2.05 -4.34
N PHE A 91 8.65 -2.02 -4.28
CA PHE A 91 9.42 -0.78 -4.38
C PHE A 91 9.39 -0.20 -5.79
N ASP A 92 9.45 -1.01 -6.84
CA ASP A 92 9.31 -0.58 -8.23
C ASP A 92 7.97 0.11 -8.49
N LEU A 93 6.89 -0.38 -7.86
CA LEU A 93 5.56 0.23 -7.98
C LEU A 93 5.45 1.55 -7.20
N ILE A 94 6.09 1.66 -6.03
CA ILE A 94 5.99 2.84 -5.17
C ILE A 94 6.93 3.95 -5.64
N SER A 95 8.14 3.59 -6.03
CA SER A 95 9.26 4.47 -6.39
C SER A 95 10.01 3.86 -7.57
N PRO A 96 9.46 3.95 -8.79
CA PRO A 96 10.13 3.44 -9.97
C PRO A 96 11.41 4.23 -10.22
N THR A 97 12.57 3.59 -10.07
CA THR A 97 13.86 4.16 -10.44
C THR A 97 14.32 3.62 -11.80
N GLU A 98 15.22 4.34 -12.48
CA GLU A 98 15.71 3.97 -13.82
C GLU A 98 16.44 2.61 -13.84
N SER A 99 16.99 2.15 -12.71
CA SER A 99 17.70 0.87 -12.58
C SER A 99 16.83 -0.36 -12.84
N HIS A 100 15.51 -0.25 -12.75
CA HIS A 100 14.55 -1.36 -12.95
C HIS A 100 13.84 -1.33 -14.30
N ILE A 101 14.08 -0.30 -15.12
CA ILE A 101 13.47 -0.14 -16.47
C ILE A 101 14.41 -0.68 -17.57
N CYS A 102 15.68 -0.90 -17.25
CA CYS A 102 16.67 -1.52 -18.12
C CYS A 102 17.18 -2.84 -17.51
N GLY A 103 16.41 -3.92 -17.69
CA GLY A 103 16.80 -5.31 -17.45
C GLY A 103 16.41 -6.19 -18.62
#